data_AF-A0A2W6RR60-F1
#
_entry.id   AF-A0A2W6RR60-F1
#
_cell.length_a   1.000
_cell.length_b   1.000
_cell.length_c   1.000
_cell.angle_alpha   90.00
_cell.angle_beta   90.00
_cell.angle_gamma   90.00
#
_symmetry.space_group_name_H-M   'P 1'
#
loop_
_entity.id
_entity.type
_entity.pdbx_description
1 polymer ?
#
loop_
_entity_poly.entity_id
_entity_poly.type
_entity_poly.pdbx_seq_one_letter_code
_entity_poly.pdbx_strand_id
1 'polypeptide(L)' 'MREVIYENRDATVWRVTGEDGAQHWETKVGIQRVLPFETEEKAMAHVSLWEGEARHDRLHRP' A
#
# COMPACT_ATOMS: atom_id res chain seq x y z
N MET A 1 6.46 6.25 13.87
CA MET A 1 7.31 6.52 12.69
C MET A 1 6.73 5.83 11.47
N ARG A 2 6.81 6.43 10.28
CA ARG A 2 6.32 5.82 9.03
C ARG A 2 7.44 5.81 8.00
N GLU A 3 7.73 4.63 7.47
CA GLU A 3 8.83 4.39 6.53
C GLU A 3 8.28 3.79 5.25
N VAL A 4 8.76 4.26 4.09
CA VAL A 4 8.39 3.69 2.79
C VAL A 4 9.23 2.44 2.56
N ILE A 5 8.57 1.31 2.38
CA ILE A 5 9.22 0.00 2.11
C ILE A 5 9.03 -0.43 0.66
N TYR A 6 7.96 0.04 0.03
CA TYR A 6 7.72 -0.16 -1.39
C TYR A 6 7.02 1.07 -1.95
N GLU A 7 7.50 1.54 -3.10
CA GLU A 7 6.82 2.59 -3.85
C GLU A 7 7.01 2.35 -5.34
N ASN A 8 5.89 2.35 -6.06
CA ASN A 8 5.87 2.43 -7.49
C ASN A 8 4.88 3.54 -7.91
N ARG A 9 4.62 3.64 -9.21
CA ARG A 9 3.75 4.69 -9.76
C ARG A 9 2.29 4.58 -9.35
N ASP A 10 1.81 3.37 -9.10
CA ASP A 10 0.41 3.02 -8.88
C ASP A 10 0.14 2.55 -7.44
N ALA A 11 1.17 2.31 -6.63
CA ALA A 11 1.05 1.79 -5.26
C ALA A 11 2.20 2.24 -4.35
N THR A 12 1.89 2.45 -3.08
CA THR A 12 2.86 2.69 -2.00
C THR A 12 2.54 1.81 -0.81
N VAL A 13 3.57 1.25 -0.18
CA VAL A 13 3.50 0.53 1.09
C VAL A 13 4.38 1.21 2.12
N TRP A 14 3.84 1.41 3.31
CA TRP A 14 4.54 1.95 4.45
C TRP A 14 4.60 0.94 5.59
N ARG A 15 5.74 0.89 6.27
CA ARG A 15 5.88 0.31 7.60
C ARG A 15 5.60 1.41 8.61
N VAL A 16 4.65 1.16 9.50
CA VAL A 16 4.30 2.07 10.58
C VAL A 16 4.72 1.42 11.89
N THR A 17 5.58 2.12 12.63
CA THR A 17 6.02 1.71 13.97
C THR A 17 5.39 2.64 14.99
N GLY A 18 4.56 2.09 15.87
CA GLY A 18 3.96 2.76 17.01
C GLY A 18 4.98 3.16 18.07
N GLU A 19 4.58 3.99 19.02
CA GLU A 19 5.44 4.42 20.13
C GLU A 19 5.78 3.28 21.11
N ASP A 20 4.91 2.26 21.16
CA ASP A 20 5.09 1.01 21.90
C ASP A 20 5.99 -0.01 21.16
N GLY A 21 6.47 0.33 19.96
CA GLY A 21 7.24 -0.57 19.10
C GLY A 21 6.39 -1.55 18.29
N ALA A 22 5.05 -1.52 18.41
CA ALA A 22 4.18 -2.31 17.56
C ALA A 22 4.33 -1.88 16.09
N GLN A 23 4.32 -2.86 15.19
CA GLN A 23 4.46 -2.61 13.76
C GLN A 23 3.21 -3.04 13.01
N HIS A 24 2.79 -2.21 12.07
CA HIS A 24 1.80 -2.55 11.06
C HIS A 24 2.21 -1.98 9.70
N TRP A 25 1.53 -2.43 8.66
CA TRP A 25 1.78 -2.03 7.29
C TRP A 25 0.58 -1.29 6.74
N GLU A 26 0.83 -0.25 5.97
CA GLU A 26 -0.23 0.50 5.30
C GLU A 26 0.02 0.46 3.81
N THR A 27 -1.03 0.26 3.02
CA THR A 27 -0.94 0.31 1.56
C THR A 27 -1.83 1.42 1.02
N LYS A 28 -1.44 2.01 -0.09
CA LYS A 28 -2.29 2.85 -0.93
C LYS A 28 -2.10 2.41 -2.36
N VAL A 29 -3.16 1.96 -3.02
CA VAL A 29 -3.13 1.47 -4.40
C VAL A 29 -4.11 2.31 -5.24
N GLY A 30 -3.61 2.98 -6.28
CA GLY A 30 -4.39 3.88 -7.12
C GLY A 30 -5.07 5.00 -6.33
N ILE A 31 -6.39 5.14 -6.54
CA ILE A 31 -7.25 6.11 -5.85
C ILE A 31 -7.83 5.58 -4.53
N GLN A 32 -7.48 4.36 -4.14
CA GLN A 32 -8.03 3.76 -2.92
C GLN A 32 -7.54 4.51 -1.67
N ARG A 33 -8.30 4.33 -0.58
CA ARG A 33 -7.91 4.80 0.75
C ARG A 33 -6.71 4.01 1.25
N VAL A 34 -5.99 4.59 2.21
CA VAL A 34 -4.93 3.88 2.92
C VAL A 34 -5.55 2.73 3.71
N LEU A 35 -5.04 1.51 3.53
CA LEU A 35 -5.52 0.31 4.20
C LEU A 35 -4.44 -0.29 5.11
N PRO A 36 -4.75 -0.63 6.38
CA PRO A 36 -3.81 -1.23 7.30
C PRO A 36 -3.76 -2.77 7.18
N PHE A 37 -2.60 -3.34 7.47
CA PHE A 37 -2.31 -4.78 7.45
C PHE A 37 -1.37 -5.14 8.61
N GLU A 38 -1.56 -6.33 9.16
CA GLU A 38 -0.76 -6.85 10.28
C GLU A 38 0.63 -7.33 9.89
N THR A 39 0.86 -7.61 8.60
CA THR A 39 2.14 -8.14 8.09
C THR A 39 2.50 -7.54 6.73
N GLU A 40 3.80 -7.49 6.44
CA GLU A 40 4.32 -7.09 5.13
C GLU A 40 3.76 -7.95 4.00
N GLU A 41 3.69 -9.26 4.21
CA GLU A 41 3.20 -10.22 3.23
C GLU A 41 1.75 -9.92 2.82
N LYS A 42 0.86 -9.61 3.80
CA LYS A 42 -0.53 -9.26 3.50
C LYS A 42 -0.62 -7.93 2.75
N ALA A 43 0.20 -6.94 3.12
CA ALA A 43 0.27 -5.66 2.42
C ALA A 43 0.75 -5.82 0.96
N MET A 44 1.82 -6.61 0.74
CA MET A 44 2.37 -6.87 -0.59
C MET A 44 1.41 -7.71 -1.44
N ALA A 45 0.73 -8.70 -0.86
CA ALA A 45 -0.32 -9.46 -1.55
C ALA A 45 -1.46 -8.55 -1.99
N HIS A 46 -1.87 -7.59 -1.15
CA HIS A 46 -2.86 -6.58 -1.55
C HIS A 46 -2.36 -5.73 -2.72
N VAL A 47 -1.13 -5.20 -2.68
CA VAL A 47 -0.58 -4.44 -3.81
C VAL A 47 -0.58 -5.27 -5.10
N SER A 48 -0.11 -6.51 -5.03
CA SER A 48 -0.03 -7.41 -6.19
C SER A 48 -1.40 -7.69 -6.82
N LEU A 49 -2.46 -7.77 -6.01
CA LEU A 49 -3.83 -7.97 -6.49
C LEU A 49 -4.40 -6.73 -7.20
N TRP A 50 -4.10 -5.53 -6.70
CA TRP A 50 -4.80 -4.30 -7.11
C TRP A 50 -3.97 -3.36 -8.00
N GLU A 51 -2.66 -3.56 -8.13
CA GLU A 51 -1.80 -2.70 -8.96
C GLU A 51 -2.19 -2.74 -10.45
N GLY A 52 -2.66 -3.89 -10.93
CA GLY A 52 -3.16 -4.05 -12.30
C GLY A 52 -4.43 -3.23 -12.55
N GLU A 53 -5.36 -3.24 -11.60
CA GLU A 53 -6.59 -2.45 -11.67
C GLU A 53 -6.31 -0.95 -11.52
N ALA A 54 -5.43 -0.56 -10.60
CA ALA A 54 -5.01 0.83 -10.44
C ALA A 54 -4.39 1.40 -11.73
N ARG A 55 -3.57 0.60 -12.42
CA ARG A 55 -3.02 0.96 -13.72
C ARG A 55 -4.11 1.11 -14.78
N HIS A 56 -5.12 0.24 -14.79
CA HIS A 56 -6.25 0.31 -15.71
C HIS A 56 -7.11 1.56 -15.46
N ASP A 57 -7.51 1.82 -14.21
CA ASP A 57 -8.29 3.01 -13.82
C ASP A 57 -7.60 4.32 -14.22
N ARG A 58 -6.27 4.38 -14.08
CA ARG A 58 -5.48 5.54 -14.49
C ARG A 58 -5.47 5.75 -16.01
N LEU A 59 -5.45 4.68 -16.80
CA LEU A 59 -5.41 4.76 -18.27
C LEU A 59 -6.77 5.06 -18.89
N HIS A 60 -7.85 4.77 -18.17
CA HIS A 60 -9.22 4.86 -18.68
C HIS A 60 -10.08 5.95 -18.02
N ARG A 61 -9.54 6.72 -17.07
CA ARG A 61 -10.15 8.00 -16.65
C ARG A 61 -9.64 9.15 -17.53
N PRO A 62 -10.53 9.96 -18.11
CA PRO A 62 -10.18 11.12 -18.94
C PRO A 62 -9.47 12.23 -18.14
#